data_AF-A0A382FL40-F1
#
_entry.id   AF-A0A382FL40-F1
#
_cell.length_a   1.000
_cell.length_b   1.000
_cell.length_c   1.000
_cell.angle_alpha   90.00
_cell.angle_beta   90.00
_cell.angle_gamma   90.00
#
_symmetry.space_group_name_H-M   'P 1'
#
loop_
_entity.id
_entity.type
_entity.pdbx_description
1 polymer ?
#
loop_
_entity_poly.entity_id
_entity_poly.type
_entity_poly.pdbx_seq_one_letter_code
_entity_poly.pdbx_strand_id
1 'polypeptide(L)'
;MGHRQSESSDKQRESVQADELRDKYVDYCSAQIAEYLLLLSPDEIYLLAREAHLAKGMTGEPSYEDLVKLAQGGVARRLALPSFDEWLIEYNENTGKYEDGFLALWE
;
A
#
# COMPACT_ATOMS: atom_id res chain seq x y z
N MET A 1 9.32 11.72 -42.27
CA MET A 1 9.74 10.73 -41.25
C MET A 1 9.73 11.38 -39.86
N GLY A 2 8.56 11.78 -39.34
CA GLY A 2 8.46 12.53 -38.06
C GLY A 2 7.51 11.93 -37.00
N HIS A 3 6.57 11.07 -37.40
CA HIS A 3 5.54 10.56 -36.48
C HIS A 3 6.03 9.46 -35.51
N ARG A 4 7.04 8.67 -35.90
CA ARG A 4 7.49 7.54 -35.07
C ARG A 4 8.30 7.96 -33.83
N GLN A 5 8.91 9.15 -33.83
CA GLN A 5 9.67 9.67 -32.69
C GLN A 5 8.78 10.39 -31.65
N SER A 6 7.67 11.01 -32.06
CA SER A 6 6.72 11.63 -31.14
C SER A 6 5.94 10.57 -30.34
N GLU A 7 5.43 9.54 -31.01
CA GLU A 7 4.71 8.44 -30.36
C GLU A 7 5.56 7.68 -29.34
N SER A 8 6.88 7.58 -29.57
CA SER A 8 7.80 6.94 -28.62
C SER A 8 8.08 7.81 -27.39
N SER A 9 8.02 9.13 -27.52
CA SER A 9 8.26 10.06 -26.42
C SER A 9 7.02 10.23 -25.55
N ASP A 10 5.83 10.23 -26.14
CA ASP A 10 4.57 10.30 -25.42
C ASP A 10 4.31 9.01 -24.64
N LYS A 11 4.54 7.83 -25.23
CA LYS A 11 4.45 6.55 -24.52
C LYS A 11 5.41 6.43 -23.34
N GLN A 12 6.62 6.97 -23.48
CA GLN A 12 7.60 6.97 -22.40
C GLN A 12 7.18 7.90 -21.25
N ARG A 13 6.53 9.03 -21.56
CA ARG A 13 6.00 9.94 -20.53
C ARG A 13 4.80 9.34 -19.81
N GLU A 14 3.89 8.71 -20.54
CA GLU A 14 2.74 7.99 -19.98
C GLU A 14 3.19 6.84 -19.07
N SER A 15 4.23 6.08 -19.45
CA SER A 15 4.76 5.01 -18.60
C SER A 15 5.39 5.55 -17.31
N VAL A 16 6.17 6.63 -17.40
CA VAL A 16 6.78 7.26 -16.21
C VAL A 16 5.71 7.80 -15.27
N GLN A 17 4.67 8.47 -15.79
CA GLN A 17 3.56 8.93 -14.96
C GLN A 17 2.79 7.76 -14.32
N ALA A 18 2.60 6.65 -15.04
CA ALA A 18 1.97 5.47 -14.47
C ALA A 18 2.80 4.86 -13.32
N ASP A 19 4.12 4.83 -13.46
CA ASP A 19 5.03 4.35 -12.40
C ASP A 19 4.99 5.29 -11.18
N GLU A 20 5.05 6.61 -11.37
CA GLU A 20 4.92 7.60 -10.29
C GLU A 20 3.59 7.45 -9.52
N LEU A 21 2.48 7.21 -10.23
CA LEU A 21 1.18 6.98 -9.59
C LEU A 21 1.13 5.66 -8.83
N ARG A 22 1.83 4.62 -9.30
CA ARG A 22 1.94 3.35 -8.57
C ARG A 22 2.73 3.51 -7.28
N ASP A 23 3.81 4.28 -7.31
CA ASP A 23 4.59 4.58 -6.11
C ASP A 23 3.73 5.31 -5.08
N LYS A 24 2.98 6.35 -5.50
CA LYS A 24 2.03 7.05 -4.64
C LYS A 24 0.95 6.13 -4.04
N TYR A 25 0.44 5.18 -4.83
CA TYR A 25 -0.51 4.20 -4.33
C TYR A 25 0.09 3.26 -3.28
N VAL A 26 1.35 2.86 -3.45
CA VAL A 26 2.08 2.05 -2.46
C VAL A 26 2.29 2.83 -1.18
N ASP A 27 2.67 4.11 -1.27
CA ASP A 27 2.82 4.97 -0.10
C ASP A 27 1.48 5.13 0.63
N TYR A 28 0.37 5.26 -0.12
CA TYR A 28 -0.98 5.40 0.46
C TYR A 28 -1.37 4.13 1.22
N CYS A 29 -1.22 2.97 0.59
CA CYS A 29 -1.48 1.69 1.25
C CYS A 29 -0.62 1.51 2.50
N SER A 30 0.64 1.91 2.43
CA SER A 30 1.58 1.79 3.54
C SER A 30 1.19 2.70 4.70
N ALA A 31 0.79 3.95 4.42
CA ALA A 31 0.28 4.89 5.40
C ALA A 31 -0.96 4.36 6.12
N GLN A 32 -1.95 3.84 5.36
CA GLN A 32 -3.17 3.27 5.93
C GLN A 32 -2.88 2.06 6.84
N ILE A 33 -1.96 1.19 6.42
CA ILE A 33 -1.53 0.03 7.23
C ILE A 33 -0.83 0.50 8.51
N ALA A 34 0.07 1.48 8.39
CA ALA A 34 0.81 2.02 9.53
C ALA A 34 -0.13 2.67 10.55
N GLU A 35 -1.06 3.51 10.09
CA GLU A 35 -2.07 4.16 10.93
C GLU A 35 -2.89 3.12 11.70
N TYR A 36 -3.34 2.06 11.03
CA TYR A 36 -4.09 1.00 11.70
C TYR A 36 -3.23 0.21 12.70
N LEU A 37 -1.96 -0.08 12.38
CA LEU A 37 -1.05 -0.75 13.31
C LEU A 37 -0.80 0.07 14.57
N LEU A 38 -0.72 1.39 14.47
CA LEU A 38 -0.55 2.29 15.63
C LEU A 38 -1.74 2.29 16.58
N LEU A 39 -2.93 1.90 16.11
CA LEU A 39 -4.13 1.77 16.93
C LEU A 39 -4.21 0.43 17.67
N LEU A 40 -3.38 -0.55 17.29
CA LEU A 40 -3.37 -1.87 17.91
C LEU A 40 -2.38 -1.94 19.07
N SER A 41 -2.78 -2.60 20.15
CA SER A 41 -1.86 -3.00 21.21
C SER A 41 -0.89 -4.09 20.73
N PRO A 42 0.26 -4.27 21.41
CA PRO A 42 1.20 -5.34 21.09
C PRO A 42 0.56 -6.74 21.10
N ASP A 43 -0.37 -6.99 22.03
CA ASP A 43 -1.09 -8.26 22.13
C ASP A 43 -2.01 -8.48 20.92
N GLU A 44 -2.73 -7.45 20.47
CA GLU A 44 -3.58 -7.53 19.28
C GLU A 44 -2.75 -7.76 18.01
N ILE A 45 -1.60 -7.10 17.87
CA ILE A 45 -0.65 -7.33 16.77
C ILE A 45 -0.18 -8.79 16.77
N TYR A 46 0.18 -9.32 17.94
CA TYR A 46 0.61 -10.70 18.09
C TYR A 46 -0.49 -11.70 17.75
N LEU A 47 -1.73 -11.48 18.23
CA LEU A 47 -2.88 -12.32 17.90
C LEU A 47 -3.14 -12.34 16.40
N LEU A 48 -3.12 -11.17 15.77
CA LEU A 48 -3.36 -10.99 14.34
C LEU A 48 -2.28 -11.69 13.49
N ALA A 49 -1.02 -11.61 13.89
CA ALA A 49 0.08 -12.35 13.27
C ALA A 49 -0.08 -13.86 13.43
N ARG A 50 -0.46 -14.32 14.63
CA ARG A 50 -0.66 -15.75 14.94
C ARG A 50 -1.83 -16.35 14.16
N GLU A 51 -2.93 -15.62 14.02
CA GLU A 51 -4.05 -16.01 13.15
C GLU A 51 -3.60 -16.20 11.69
N ALA A 52 -2.82 -15.25 11.16
CA ALA A 52 -2.30 -15.34 9.81
C ALA A 52 -1.27 -16.48 9.64
N HIS A 53 -0.48 -16.79 10.68
CA HIS A 53 0.42 -17.93 10.71
C HIS A 53 -0.35 -19.25 10.59
N LEU A 54 -1.39 -19.42 11.42
CA LEU A 54 -2.24 -20.60 11.43
C LEU A 54 -3.02 -20.76 10.12
N ALA A 55 -3.54 -19.67 9.56
CA ALA A 55 -4.26 -19.69 8.28
C ALA A 55 -3.38 -20.15 7.11
N LYS A 56 -2.06 -19.93 7.18
CA LYS A 56 -1.09 -20.40 6.18
C LYS A 56 -0.61 -21.83 6.43
N GLY A 57 -1.07 -22.50 7.48
CA GLY A 57 -0.66 -23.87 7.81
C GLY A 57 0.80 -24.01 8.21
N MET A 58 1.45 -22.91 8.63
CA MET A 58 2.84 -22.93 9.04
C MET A 58 2.97 -23.61 10.41
N THR A 59 3.97 -24.47 10.56
CA THR A 59 4.26 -25.22 11.79
C THR A 59 5.50 -24.65 12.46
N GLY A 60 5.53 -24.66 13.80
CA GLY A 60 6.62 -24.09 14.60
C GLY A 60 6.33 -22.67 15.11
N GLU A 61 7.28 -22.12 15.86
CA GLU A 61 7.20 -20.76 16.38
C GLU A 61 7.73 -19.78 15.32
N PRO A 62 6.90 -18.81 14.85
CA PRO A 62 7.34 -17.83 13.86
C PRO A 62 8.43 -16.93 14.46
N SER A 63 9.40 -16.55 13.63
CA SER A 63 10.35 -15.52 14.02
C SER A 63 9.65 -14.18 14.24
N TYR A 64 10.31 -13.24 14.92
CA TYR A 64 9.78 -11.88 15.05
C TYR A 64 9.51 -11.22 13.70
N GLU A 65 10.40 -11.41 12.72
CA GLU A 65 10.19 -10.88 11.36
C GLU A 65 8.97 -11.49 10.68
N ASP A 66 8.73 -12.78 10.88
CA ASP A 66 7.54 -13.46 10.36
C ASP A 66 6.28 -12.90 11.00
N LEU A 67 6.29 -12.69 12.32
CA LEU A 67 5.17 -12.09 13.04
C LEU A 67 4.86 -10.68 12.51
N VAL A 68 5.86 -9.85 12.28
CA VAL A 68 5.67 -8.50 11.71
C VAL A 68 5.07 -8.56 10.31
N LYS A 69 5.61 -9.41 9.42
CA LYS A 69 5.08 -9.56 8.04
C LYS A 69 3.65 -10.10 8.04
N LEU A 70 3.36 -11.04 8.93
CA LEU A 70 2.02 -11.61 9.10
C LEU A 70 1.04 -10.60 9.66
N ALA A 71 1.48 -9.75 10.60
CA ALA A 71 0.69 -8.65 11.13
C ALA A 71 0.33 -7.64 10.03
N GLN A 72 1.33 -7.14 9.30
CA GLN A 72 1.11 -6.21 8.18
C GLN A 72 0.15 -6.79 7.14
N GLY A 73 0.35 -8.05 6.73
CA GLY A 73 -0.55 -8.72 5.79
C GLY A 73 -1.95 -8.97 6.34
N GLY A 74 -2.10 -9.19 7.64
CA GLY A 74 -3.40 -9.35 8.30
C GLY A 74 -4.17 -8.04 8.43
N VAL A 75 -3.47 -6.92 8.63
CA VAL A 75 -4.03 -5.56 8.64
C VAL A 75 -4.47 -5.17 7.23
N ALA A 76 -3.61 -5.36 6.22
CA ALA A 76 -3.94 -5.06 4.83
C ALA A 76 -5.23 -5.77 4.36
N ARG A 77 -5.44 -7.03 4.78
CA ARG A 77 -6.68 -7.77 4.48
C ARG A 77 -7.92 -7.22 5.18
N ARG A 78 -7.77 -6.65 6.38
CA ARG A 78 -8.89 -6.10 7.17
C ARG A 78 -9.30 -4.71 6.69
N LEU A 79 -8.35 -3.91 6.22
CA LEU A 79 -8.59 -2.54 5.77
C LEU A 79 -9.40 -2.45 4.46
N ALA A 80 -9.58 -3.55 3.74
CA ALA A 80 -10.25 -3.58 2.44
C ALA A 80 -9.73 -2.46 1.50
N LEU A 81 -8.40 -2.34 1.42
CA LEU A 81 -7.74 -1.29 0.64
C LEU A 81 -8.24 -1.32 -0.82
N PRO A 82 -8.50 -0.16 -1.43
CA PRO A 82 -8.97 -0.09 -2.81
C PRO A 82 -7.91 -0.68 -3.74
N SER A 83 -8.34 -1.23 -4.88
CA SER A 83 -7.40 -1.55 -5.96
C SER A 83 -6.76 -0.27 -6.52
N PHE A 84 -5.66 -0.44 -7.27
CA PHE A 84 -5.00 0.69 -7.91
C PHE A 84 -5.95 1.49 -8.81
N ASP A 85 -6.82 0.83 -9.57
CA ASP A 85 -7.75 1.50 -10.49
C ASP A 85 -8.84 2.27 -9.74
N GLU A 86 -9.38 1.70 -8.66
CA GLU A 86 -10.35 2.38 -7.79
C GLU A 86 -9.73 3.58 -7.09
N TRP A 87 -8.53 3.42 -6.54
CA TRP A 87 -7.78 4.52 -5.93
C TRP A 87 -7.44 5.60 -6.94
N LEU A 88 -7.07 5.25 -8.17
CA LEU A 88 -6.71 6.21 -9.22
C LEU A 88 -7.90 7.06 -9.65
N ILE A 89 -9.10 6.48 -9.72
CA ILE A 89 -10.33 7.24 -9.98
C ILE A 89 -10.52 8.29 -8.88
N GLU A 90 -10.45 7.88 -7.62
CA GLU A 90 -10.64 8.79 -6.48
C GLU A 90 -9.53 9.85 -6.39
N TYR A 91 -8.28 9.47 -6.60
CA TYR A 91 -7.12 10.36 -6.62
C TYR A 91 -7.27 11.44 -7.69
N ASN A 92 -7.72 11.10 -8.91
CA ASN A 92 -7.95 12.07 -9.97
C ASN A 92 -9.14 13.00 -9.69
N GLU A 93 -10.17 12.50 -9.02
CA GLU A 93 -11.36 13.29 -8.65
C GLU A 93 -11.11 14.20 -7.43
N ASN A 94 -10.17 13.85 -6.55
CA ASN A 94 -9.93 14.53 -5.28
C ASN A 94 -8.43 14.59 -4.89
N THR A 95 -7.56 15.07 -5.79
CA THR A 95 -6.11 15.12 -5.58
C THR A 95 -5.70 15.78 -4.26
N GLY A 96 -6.35 16.88 -3.87
CA GLY A 96 -6.04 17.62 -2.64
C GLY A 96 -6.21 16.82 -1.34
N LYS A 97 -7.06 15.80 -1.30
CA LYS A 97 -7.26 14.97 -0.09
C LYS A 97 -6.06 14.09 0.24
N TYR A 98 -5.32 13.65 -0.78
CA TYR A 98 -4.19 12.75 -0.60
C TYR A 98 -2.90 13.53 -0.32
N GLU A 99 -2.72 14.71 -0.95
CA GLU A 99 -1.53 15.53 -0.73
C GLU A 99 -1.42 16.05 0.71
N ASP A 100 -2.53 16.41 1.36
CA ASP A 100 -2.54 16.86 2.76
C ASP A 100 -2.28 15.72 3.77
N GLY A 101 -2.78 14.51 3.48
CA GLY A 101 -2.59 13.34 4.34
C GLY A 101 -1.18 12.73 4.28
N PHE A 102 -0.50 12.86 3.13
CA PHE A 102 0.87 12.36 2.96
C PHE A 102 1.92 13.16 3.74
N LEU A 103 1.71 14.47 3.92
CA LEU A 103 2.65 15.35 4.62
C LEU A 103 2.54 15.26 6.15
N ALA A 104 1.36 14.93 6.68
CA ALA A 104 1.13 14.86 8.13
C ALA A 104 1.82 13.66 8.84
N LEU A 105 2.35 12.70 8.07
CA LEU A 105 3.03 11.50 8.61
C LEU A 105 4.55 11.65 8.75
N TRP A 106 5.12 12.79 8.32
CA TRP A 106 6.58 13.03 8.30
C TRP A 106 6.99 14.39 8.92
N GLU A 107 6.22 14.92 9.88
CA GLU A 107 6.70 16.01 10.77
C GLU A 107 7.35 15.48 12.05
#